data_AF-A0A093Q084-F1
#
_entry.id   AF-A0A093Q084-F1
#
_cell.length_a   1.000
_cell.length_b   1.000
_cell.length_c   1.000
_cell.angle_alpha   90.00
_cell.angle_beta   90.00
_cell.angle_gamma   90.00
#
_symmetry.space_group_name_H-M   'P 1'
#
loop_
_entity.id
_entity.type
_entity.pdbx_description
1 polymer ?
#
loop_
_entity_poly.entity_id
_entity_poly.type
_entity_poly.pdbx_seq_one_letter_code
_entity_poly.pdbx_strand_id
1 'polypeptide(L)' 'PSLSDVLEGLQDVERYYRHLYLDSKLLLQRLSCDSLADMEALPQSWERILEHHKEDVVQDTLLKVSLFVENHQELLCSP' A
#
# COMPACT_ATOMS: atom_id res chain seq x y z
N PRO A 1 15.16 -6.77 -12.33
CA PRO A 1 15.02 -5.35 -11.88
C PRO A 1 16.38 -4.87 -11.38
N SER A 2 16.70 -3.59 -11.56
CA SER A 2 17.88 -2.99 -10.97
C SER A 2 17.64 -2.61 -9.50
N LEU A 3 18.70 -2.25 -8.77
CA LEU A 3 18.56 -1.73 -7.40
C LEU A 3 17.71 -0.45 -7.37
N SER A 4 17.86 0.42 -8.37
CA SER A 4 17.07 1.65 -8.47
C SER A 4 15.57 1.35 -8.61
N ASP A 5 15.21 0.40 -9.48
CA ASP A 5 13.80 0.02 -9.72
C ASP A 5 13.15 -0.55 -8.44
N VAL A 6 13.93 -1.28 -7.63
CA VAL A 6 13.47 -1.83 -6.36
C VAL A 6 13.28 -0.73 -5.31
N LEU A 7 14.23 0.19 -5.19
CA LEU A 7 14.15 1.30 -4.24
C LEU A 7 12.99 2.24 -4.57
N GLU A 8 12.76 2.52 -5.85
CA GLU A 8 11.61 3.29 -6.31
C GLU A 8 10.29 2.59 -5.93
N GLY A 9 10.16 1.29 -6.23
CA GLY A 9 8.98 0.53 -5.84
C GLY A 9 8.74 0.55 -4.32
N LEU A 10 9.78 0.41 -3.51
CA LEU A 10 9.66 0.48 -2.04
C LEU A 10 9.17 1.86 -1.55
N GLN A 11 9.62 2.95 -2.19
CA GLN A 11 9.11 4.29 -1.90
C GLN A 11 7.64 4.44 -2.31
N ASP A 12 7.23 3.81 -3.41
CA ASP A 12 5.83 3.81 -3.83
C ASP A 12 4.95 3.05 -2.83
N VAL A 13 5.43 1.92 -2.29
CA VAL A 13 4.74 1.18 -1.22
C VAL A 13 4.64 2.00 0.07
N GLU A 14 5.70 2.70 0.47
CA GLU A 14 5.64 3.61 1.62
C GLU A 14 4.58 4.69 1.41
N ARG A 15 4.59 5.33 0.23
CA ARG A 15 3.63 6.38 -0.13
C ARG A 15 2.19 5.85 -0.13
N TYR A 16 1.99 4.65 -0.66
CA TYR A 16 0.70 3.95 -0.66
C TYR A 16 0.15 3.81 0.76
N TYR A 17 0.90 3.19 1.68
CA TYR A 17 0.43 3.00 3.06
C TYR A 17 0.25 4.30 3.81
N ARG A 18 1.10 5.30 3.54
CA ARG A 18 0.96 6.64 4.13
C ARG A 18 -0.36 7.29 3.71
N HIS A 19 -0.74 7.21 2.45
CA HIS A 19 -2.01 7.78 1.98
C HIS A 19 -3.21 7.02 2.54
N LEU A 20 -3.19 5.68 2.50
CA LEU A 20 -4.24 4.85 3.09
C LEU A 20 -4.45 5.17 4.59
N TYR A 21 -3.36 5.34 5.34
CA TYR A 21 -3.41 5.72 6.76
C TYR A 21 -4.05 7.10 6.95
N LEU A 22 -3.66 8.09 6.15
CA LEU A 22 -4.18 9.45 6.25
C LEU A 22 -5.68 9.51 5.92
N ASP A 23 -6.13 8.83 4.87
CA ASP A 23 -7.54 8.76 4.50
C ASP A 23 -8.37 8.07 5.59
N SER A 24 -7.87 6.95 6.10
CA SER A 24 -8.49 6.22 7.22
C SER A 24 -8.63 7.11 8.46
N LYS A 25 -7.55 7.84 8.81
CA LYS A 25 -7.54 8.76 9.96
C LYS A 25 -8.52 9.91 9.76
N LEU A 26 -8.57 10.50 8.56
CA LEU A 26 -9.48 11.59 8.24
C LEU A 26 -10.94 11.15 8.30
N LEU A 27 -11.25 9.94 7.84
CA LEU A 27 -12.58 9.35 7.96
C LEU A 27 -12.99 9.26 9.45
N LEU A 28 -12.15 8.64 10.27
CA LEU A 28 -12.44 8.48 11.70
C LEU A 28 -12.56 9.82 12.45
N GLN A 29 -11.83 10.85 12.03
CA GLN A 29 -11.93 12.19 12.62
C GLN A 29 -13.20 12.95 12.26
N ARG A 30 -13.87 12.60 11.16
CA ARG A 30 -15.09 13.27 10.69
C ARG A 30 -16.36 12.67 11.27
N LEU A 31 -16.30 11.42 11.71
CA LEU A 31 -17.45 10.67 12.19
C LEU A 31 -17.74 11.00 13.65
N SER A 32 -19.02 11.13 13.97
CA SER A 32 -19.50 11.10 15.35
C SER A 32 -20.13 9.74 15.65
N CYS A 33 -19.69 9.07 16.71
CA CYS A 33 -20.30 7.81 17.17
C CYS A 33 -21.76 7.99 17.65
N ASP A 34 -22.15 9.23 17.98
CA ASP A 34 -23.51 9.55 18.41
C ASP A 34 -24.45 9.84 17.23
N SER A 35 -23.90 9.91 16.00
CA SER A 35 -24.66 10.14 14.77
C SER A 35 -24.97 8.81 14.09
N LEU A 36 -26.25 8.43 14.05
CA LEU A 36 -26.71 7.24 13.34
C LEU A 36 -26.37 7.31 11.84
N ALA A 37 -26.52 8.50 11.22
CA ALA A 37 -26.20 8.69 9.81
C ALA A 37 -24.70 8.45 9.50
N ASP A 38 -23.81 8.88 10.41
CA ASP A 38 -22.36 8.66 10.27
C ASP A 38 -22.03 7.17 10.42
N MET A 39 -22.66 6.49 11.38
CA MET A 39 -22.49 5.05 11.60
C MET A 39 -22.98 4.21 10.41
N GLU A 40 -24.11 4.58 9.80
CA GLU A 40 -24.65 3.91 8.61
C GLU A 40 -23.81 4.17 7.35
N ALA A 41 -23.25 5.37 7.21
CA ALA A 41 -22.42 5.74 6.07
C ALA A 41 -20.96 5.24 6.16
N LEU A 42 -20.51 4.84 7.36
CA LEU A 42 -19.13 4.42 7.61
C LEU A 42 -18.69 3.24 6.73
N PRO A 43 -19.42 2.11 6.64
CA PRO A 43 -19.00 0.98 5.80
C PRO A 43 -18.78 1.38 4.34
N GLN A 44 -19.71 2.14 3.77
CA GLN A 44 -19.60 2.62 2.39
C GLN A 44 -18.44 3.60 2.21
N SER A 45 -18.21 4.48 3.18
CA SER A 45 -17.09 5.43 3.15
C SER A 45 -15.74 4.72 3.24
N TRP A 46 -15.67 3.66 4.04
CA TRP A 46 -14.49 2.79 4.15
C TRP A 46 -14.22 2.01 2.86
N GLU A 47 -15.25 1.43 2.24
CA GLU A 47 -15.13 0.73 0.95
C GLU A 47 -14.57 1.65 -0.13
N ARG A 48 -15.03 2.90 -0.20
CA ARG A 48 -14.51 3.89 -1.17
C ARG A 48 -13.03 4.19 -0.96
N ILE A 49 -12.54 4.20 0.29
CA ILE A 49 -11.10 4.34 0.57
C ILE A 49 -10.36 3.11 0.04
N LEU A 50 -10.84 1.90 0.33
CA LEU A 50 -10.19 0.67 -0.16
C LEU A 50 -10.18 0.58 -1.69
N GLU A 51 -11.26 0.98 -2.36
CA GLU A 51 -11.33 1.02 -3.82
C GLU A 51 -10.34 2.03 -4.41
N HIS A 52 -10.14 3.18 -3.77
CA HIS A 52 -9.16 4.17 -4.19
C HIS A 52 -7.72 3.64 -4.08
N HIS A 53 -7.46 2.76 -3.11
CA HIS A 53 -6.16 2.16 -2.82
C HIS A 53 -6.04 0.71 -3.35
N LYS A 54 -6.80 0.33 -4.37
CA LYS A 54 -6.78 -1.05 -4.90
C LYS A 54 -5.59 -1.36 -5.82
N GLU A 55 -4.63 -0.45 -5.94
CA GLU A 55 -3.49 -0.64 -6.84
C GLU A 55 -2.59 -1.80 -6.38
N ASP A 56 -2.15 -2.62 -7.34
CA ASP A 56 -1.26 -3.77 -7.11
C ASP A 56 0.20 -3.35 -6.80
N VAL A 57 0.45 -2.06 -6.51
CA VAL A 57 1.78 -1.48 -6.24
C VAL A 57 2.56 -2.28 -5.20
N VAL A 58 1.89 -2.73 -4.14
CA VAL A 58 2.52 -3.54 -3.08
C VAL A 58 2.95 -4.90 -3.63
N GLN A 59 2.05 -5.62 -4.29
CA GLN A 59 2.32 -6.95 -4.80
C GLN A 59 3.40 -6.93 -5.90
N ASP A 60 3.30 -5.99 -6.84
CA ASP A 60 4.27 -5.81 -7.92
C ASP A 60 5.65 -5.43 -7.38
N THR A 61 5.72 -4.56 -6.37
CA THR A 61 6.98 -4.18 -5.74
C THR A 61 7.60 -5.37 -5.01
N LEU A 62 6.81 -6.12 -4.23
CA LEU A 62 7.31 -7.30 -3.52
C LEU A 62 7.82 -8.36 -4.51
N LEU A 63 7.15 -8.56 -5.65
CA LEU A 63 7.63 -9.43 -6.70
C LEU A 63 8.96 -8.94 -7.28
N LYS A 64 9.10 -7.64 -7.57
CA LYS A 64 10.37 -7.04 -8.03
C LYS A 64 11.48 -7.21 -7.01
N VAL A 65 11.21 -7.04 -5.71
CA VAL A 65 12.16 -7.26 -4.63
C VAL A 65 12.62 -8.72 -4.60
N SER A 66 11.69 -9.68 -4.64
CA SER A 66 12.01 -11.11 -4.63
C SER A 66 12.93 -11.46 -5.81
N LEU A 67 12.55 -11.05 -7.02
CA LEU A 67 13.37 -11.28 -8.22
C LEU A 67 14.75 -10.63 -8.11
N PHE A 68 14.87 -9.43 -7.54
CA PHE A 68 16.16 -8.77 -7.33
C PHE A 68 17.07 -9.58 -6.40
N VAL A 69 16.53 -10.05 -5.28
CA VAL A 69 17.27 -10.83 -4.28
C VAL A 69 17.72 -12.17 -4.85
N GLU A 70 16.82 -12.89 -5.53
CA GLU A 70 17.13 -14.18 -6.17
C GLU A 70 18.26 -14.04 -7.21
N ASN A 71 18.14 -13.07 -8.13
CA ASN A 71 19.16 -12.83 -9.14
C ASN A 71 20.53 -12.47 -8.53
N HIS A 72 20.55 -11.69 -7.43
CA HIS A 72 21.80 -11.36 -6.75
C HIS A 72 22.41 -12.54 -5.98
N GLN A 73 21.58 -13.43 -5.42
CA GLN A 73 22.07 -14.66 -4.80
C GLN A 73 22.66 -15.63 -5.82
N GLU A 74 22.05 -15.77 -7.00
CA GLU A 74 22.59 -16.60 -8.09
C GLU A 74 23.94 -16.08 -8.62
N LEU A 75 24.10 -14.76 -8.71
CA LEU A 75 25.35 -14.12 -9.10
C LEU A 75 26.48 -14.34 -8.09
N LEU A 76 26.18 -14.40 -6.79
CA LEU A 76 27.15 -14.65 -5.72
C LEU A 76 27.53 -16.12 -5.58
N CYS A 77 26.66 -17.03 -6.03
CA CYS A 77 26.85 -18.49 -5.96
C CYS A 77 27.40 -19.10 -7.27
N SER A 78 27.67 -18.28 -8.29
CA SER A 78 28.28 -18.74 -9.55
C SER A 78 29.81 -18.89 -9.37
N PRO A 79 30.41 -20.01 -9.84
CA PRO A 79 31.83 -20.33 -9.63
C PRO A 79 32.82 -19.40 -10.35
#